data_AF-A0A9X9F666-F1
#
_entry.id   AF-A0A9X9F666-F1
#
_cell.length_a   1.000
_cell.length_b   1.000
_cell.length_c   1.000
_cell.angle_alpha   90.00
_cell.angle_beta   90.00
_cell.angle_gamma   90.00
#
_symmetry.space_group_name_H-M   'P 1'
#
loop_
_entity.id
_entity.type
_entity.pdbx_description
1 polymer ?
#
loop_
_entity_poly.entity_id
_entity_poly.type
_entity_poly.pdbx_seq_one_letter_code
_entity_poly.pdbx_strand_id
1 'polypeptide(L)'
;AVLIGLISGWVIFLIAGKVTIPSQVTHFVQLPHIFAWGLPKWNTGMAVSSFVMVCILVSNTVAAIIAINQATIHKATIEQKQLKDGTWVGGISHIISSVFSTVGVVPLPATAGFIRLTKQKYIRSFLMACALLVVMSLFPSIIRYLASLPSAVASAVLMASFVQLIGIGFNNIKQVPMSERNVTILGVAVLFGSGVMFLPSGALQSLPSVMQYIFGNGLFVGTVVSILLEQIWRVGK
;
A
#
# COMPACT_ATOMS: atom_id res chain seq x y z
N ALA A 1 13.43 15.72 -3.50
CA ALA A 1 14.28 14.56 -3.85
C ALA A 1 13.55 13.55 -4.73
N VAL A 2 12.47 12.89 -4.26
CA VAL A 2 11.78 11.84 -5.03
C VAL A 2 11.25 12.33 -6.40
N LEU A 3 10.51 13.44 -6.43
CA LEU A 3 10.00 14.01 -7.70
C LEU A 3 11.13 14.43 -8.65
N ILE A 4 12.18 15.03 -8.11
CA ILE A 4 13.36 15.45 -8.89
C ILE A 4 14.05 14.22 -9.49
N GLY A 5 14.22 13.15 -8.70
CA GLY A 5 14.79 11.88 -9.17
C GLY A 5 13.94 11.19 -10.23
N LEU A 6 12.61 11.26 -10.10
CA LEU A 6 11.67 10.78 -11.11
C LEU A 6 11.85 11.55 -12.43
N ILE A 7 11.83 12.89 -12.37
CA ILE A 7 11.96 13.75 -13.54
C ILE A 7 13.34 13.58 -14.18
N SER A 8 14.42 13.62 -13.40
CA SER A 8 15.79 13.48 -13.93
C SER A 8 16.03 12.10 -14.53
N GLY A 9 15.59 11.03 -13.86
CA GLY A 9 15.67 9.66 -14.38
C GLY A 9 14.89 9.49 -15.68
N TRP A 10 13.71 10.10 -15.77
CA TRP A 10 12.90 10.06 -16.97
C TRP A 10 13.55 10.83 -18.14
N VAL A 11 14.12 12.01 -17.88
CA VAL A 11 14.88 12.80 -18.86
C VAL A 11 16.10 12.02 -19.38
N ILE A 12 16.84 11.35 -18.50
CA ILE A 12 17.98 10.51 -18.92
C ILE A 12 17.53 9.40 -19.86
N PHE A 13 16.43 8.71 -19.56
CA PHE A 13 15.88 7.66 -20.43
C PHE A 13 15.34 8.20 -21.76
N LEU A 14 14.79 9.42 -21.77
CA LEU A 14 14.38 10.12 -22.98
C LEU A 14 15.60 10.39 -23.89
N ILE A 15 16.69 10.92 -23.33
CA ILE A 15 17.93 11.18 -24.07
C ILE A 15 18.54 9.87 -24.59
N ALA A 16 18.44 8.79 -23.82
CA ALA A 16 18.91 7.46 -24.22
C ALA A 16 18.03 6.79 -25.30
N GLY A 17 16.95 7.43 -25.76
CA GLY A 17 16.05 6.87 -26.77
C GLY A 17 15.26 5.63 -26.31
N LYS A 18 15.22 5.36 -25.00
CA LYS A 18 14.55 4.18 -24.42
C LYS A 18 13.10 4.42 -24.02
N VAL A 19 12.54 5.57 -24.41
CA VAL A 19 11.15 5.93 -24.16
C VAL A 19 10.41 5.92 -25.49
N THR A 20 9.38 5.08 -25.58
CA THR A 20 8.48 5.09 -26.73
C THR A 20 7.50 6.25 -26.58
N ILE A 21 7.53 7.18 -27.53
CA ILE A 21 6.55 8.27 -27.59
C ILE A 21 5.19 7.65 -27.96
N PRO A 22 4.14 7.81 -27.14
CA PRO A 22 2.84 7.25 -27.45
C PRO A 22 2.26 7.84 -28.75
N SER A 23 1.58 7.03 -29.55
CA SER A 23 0.85 7.45 -30.75
C SER A 23 -0.19 8.54 -30.43
N GLN A 24 -0.62 9.30 -31.44
CA GLN A 24 -1.69 10.29 -31.30
C GLN A 24 -2.96 9.70 -30.69
N VAL A 25 -3.64 10.52 -29.89
CA VAL A 25 -4.86 10.14 -29.17
C VAL A 25 -6.07 10.60 -29.98
N THR A 26 -7.04 9.72 -30.18
CA THR A 26 -8.28 10.02 -30.91
C THR A 26 -9.32 10.76 -30.06
N HIS A 27 -9.27 10.63 -28.73
CA HIS A 27 -10.19 11.28 -27.80
C HIS A 27 -9.45 12.22 -26.84
N PHE A 28 -9.94 13.46 -26.72
CA PHE A 28 -9.35 14.46 -25.84
C PHE A 28 -9.69 14.22 -24.36
N VAL A 29 -10.90 13.72 -24.08
CA VAL A 29 -11.39 13.37 -22.74
C VAL A 29 -11.97 11.97 -22.77
N GLN A 30 -11.65 11.15 -21.76
CA GLN A 30 -12.23 9.81 -21.59
C GLN A 30 -12.66 9.62 -20.14
N LEU A 31 -13.92 9.21 -19.96
CA LEU A 31 -14.46 8.86 -18.64
C LEU A 31 -14.09 7.41 -18.28
N PRO A 32 -13.91 7.10 -16.99
CA PRO A 32 -13.61 5.75 -16.55
C PRO A 32 -14.77 4.81 -16.86
N HIS A 33 -14.45 3.63 -17.39
CA HIS A 33 -15.44 2.61 -17.68
C HIS A 33 -15.91 1.93 -16.38
N ILE A 34 -17.21 1.72 -16.28
CA ILE A 34 -17.80 0.94 -15.19
C ILE A 34 -17.63 -0.54 -15.52
N PHE A 35 -17.15 -1.33 -14.55
CA PHE A 35 -16.91 -2.77 -14.71
C PHE A 35 -16.07 -3.12 -15.94
N ALA A 36 -14.94 -2.43 -16.13
CA ALA A 36 -14.02 -2.65 -17.26
C ALA A 36 -13.52 -4.11 -17.37
N TRP A 37 -13.45 -4.85 -16.27
CA TRP A 37 -13.06 -6.28 -16.25
C TRP A 37 -14.24 -7.26 -16.39
N GLY A 38 -15.45 -6.74 -16.61
CA GLY A 38 -16.70 -7.51 -16.66
C GLY A 38 -17.48 -7.47 -15.35
N LEU A 39 -18.68 -8.07 -15.37
CA LEU A 39 -19.58 -8.09 -14.22
C LEU A 39 -19.02 -8.89 -13.04
N PRO A 40 -19.35 -8.53 -11.78
CA PRO A 40 -18.94 -9.28 -10.60
C PRO A 40 -19.32 -10.75 -10.69
N LYS A 41 -18.35 -11.64 -10.55
CA LYS A 41 -18.56 -13.09 -10.48
C LYS A 41 -18.37 -13.56 -9.05
N TRP A 42 -19.26 -14.43 -8.59
CA TRP A 42 -19.14 -15.02 -7.26
C TRP A 42 -17.99 -16.04 -7.22
N ASN A 43 -17.03 -15.82 -6.34
CA ASN A 43 -15.94 -16.76 -6.08
C ASN A 43 -15.72 -16.85 -4.56
N THR A 44 -16.08 -18.00 -3.97
CA THR A 44 -15.97 -18.24 -2.53
C THR A 44 -14.53 -18.09 -2.03
N GLY A 45 -13.54 -18.49 -2.84
CA GLY A 45 -12.12 -18.31 -2.51
C GLY A 45 -11.74 -16.83 -2.37
N MET A 46 -12.21 -16.00 -3.30
CA MET A 46 -12.01 -14.55 -3.24
C MET A 46 -12.75 -13.89 -2.08
N ALA A 47 -13.93 -14.39 -1.70
CA ALA A 47 -14.69 -13.85 -0.58
C ALA A 47 -13.93 -14.02 0.74
N VAL A 48 -13.40 -15.23 0.99
CA VAL A 48 -12.62 -15.51 2.21
C VAL A 48 -11.29 -14.75 2.20
N SER A 49 -10.59 -14.69 1.07
CA SER A 49 -9.34 -13.93 0.98
C SER A 49 -9.53 -12.43 1.15
N SER A 50 -10.64 -11.89 0.64
CA SER A 50 -10.98 -10.48 0.80
C SER A 50 -11.26 -10.14 2.27
N PHE A 51 -11.95 -11.02 3.00
CA PHE A 51 -12.16 -10.86 4.44
C PHE A 51 -10.83 -10.80 5.20
N VAL A 52 -9.93 -11.74 4.92
CA VAL A 52 -8.58 -11.77 5.48
C VAL A 52 -7.80 -10.49 5.15
N MET A 53 -7.84 -10.03 3.91
CA MET A 53 -7.19 -8.78 3.48
C MET A 53 -7.74 -7.57 4.21
N VAL A 54 -9.05 -7.50 4.45
CA VAL A 54 -9.68 -6.42 5.23
C VAL A 54 -9.15 -6.41 6.67
N CYS A 55 -8.97 -7.56 7.31
CA CYS A 55 -8.36 -7.62 8.65
C CYS A 55 -6.94 -7.02 8.68
N ILE A 56 -6.12 -7.31 7.67
CA ILE A 56 -4.78 -6.72 7.53
C ILE A 56 -4.88 -5.21 7.29
N LEU A 57 -5.81 -4.80 6.44
CA LEU A 57 -6.00 -3.41 6.08
C LEU A 57 -6.41 -2.55 7.28
N VAL A 58 -7.17 -3.10 8.23
CA VAL A 58 -7.50 -2.43 9.49
C VAL A 58 -6.23 -2.13 10.28
N SER A 59 -5.32 -3.11 10.43
CA SER A 59 -4.03 -2.89 11.09
C SER A 59 -3.21 -1.79 10.39
N ASN A 60 -3.16 -1.83 9.06
CA ASN A 60 -2.47 -0.81 8.28
C ASN A 60 -3.14 0.58 8.39
N THR A 61 -4.46 0.64 8.53
CA THR A 61 -5.21 1.89 8.76
C THR A 61 -4.87 2.48 10.12
N VAL A 62 -4.82 1.64 11.16
CA VAL A 62 -4.37 2.06 12.51
C VAL A 62 -2.95 2.61 12.45
N ALA A 63 -2.03 1.88 11.82
CA ALA A 63 -0.64 2.31 11.68
C ALA A 63 -0.51 3.64 10.92
N ALA A 64 -1.28 3.83 9.84
CA ALA A 64 -1.28 5.06 9.06
C ALA A 64 -1.83 6.26 9.86
N ILE A 65 -2.93 6.08 10.62
CA ILE A 65 -3.50 7.13 11.46
C ILE A 65 -2.51 7.53 12.56
N ILE A 66 -1.90 6.56 13.24
CA ILE A 66 -0.88 6.83 14.27
C ILE A 66 0.30 7.60 13.66
N ALA A 67 0.80 7.17 12.50
CA ALA A 67 1.91 7.83 11.83
C ALA A 67 1.58 9.30 11.47
N ILE A 68 0.37 9.56 10.96
CA ILE A 68 -0.09 10.92 10.62
C ILE A 68 -0.29 11.77 11.88
N ASN A 69 -0.86 11.22 12.95
CA ASN A 69 -1.01 11.91 14.23
C ASN A 69 0.36 12.29 14.82
N GLN A 70 1.35 11.38 14.75
CA GLN A 70 2.72 11.67 15.16
C GLN A 70 3.35 12.79 14.31
N ALA A 71 3.11 12.78 12.99
CA ALA A 71 3.64 13.78 12.08
C ALA A 71 2.99 15.16 12.20
N THR A 72 1.70 15.23 12.58
CA THR A 72 0.90 16.46 12.50
C THR A 72 0.68 17.11 13.85
N ILE A 73 0.38 16.31 14.88
CA ILE A 73 0.01 16.77 16.22
C ILE A 73 0.94 16.19 17.32
N HIS A 74 2.02 15.50 16.95
CA HIS A 74 3.00 14.91 17.86
C HIS A 74 2.39 13.96 18.89
N LYS A 75 1.31 13.26 18.53
CA LYS A 75 0.66 12.24 19.37
C LYS A 75 0.74 10.87 18.70
N ALA A 76 1.16 9.87 19.45
CA ALA A 76 1.21 8.47 19.03
C ALA A 76 -0.07 7.69 19.37
N THR A 77 -1.18 8.39 19.60
CA THR A 77 -2.46 7.80 20.00
C THR A 77 -3.47 7.91 18.86
N ILE A 78 -4.47 7.04 18.91
CA ILE A 78 -5.60 7.04 17.97
C ILE A 78 -6.89 7.29 18.75
N GLU A 79 -7.72 8.20 18.23
CA GLU A 79 -9.07 8.39 18.76
C GLU A 79 -10.04 7.42 18.08
N GLN A 80 -11.00 6.85 18.83
CA GLN A 80 -11.98 5.91 18.26
C GLN A 80 -12.75 6.51 17.07
N LYS A 81 -13.05 7.82 17.14
CA LYS A 81 -13.71 8.54 16.04
C LYS A 81 -12.86 8.50 14.76
N GLN A 82 -11.55 8.75 14.86
CA GLN A 82 -10.64 8.72 13.71
C GLN A 82 -10.56 7.34 13.09
N LEU A 83 -10.49 6.28 13.91
CA LEU A 83 -10.48 4.90 13.42
C LEU A 83 -11.79 4.55 12.70
N LYS A 84 -12.92 4.92 13.29
CA LYS A 84 -14.25 4.69 12.70
C LYS A 84 -14.39 5.42 11.35
N ASP A 85 -14.11 6.71 11.33
CA ASP A 85 -14.27 7.55 10.13
C ASP A 85 -13.29 7.10 9.03
N GLY A 86 -12.03 6.79 9.40
CA GLY A 86 -11.02 6.27 8.47
C GLY A 86 -11.41 4.92 7.86
N THR A 87 -11.98 4.01 8.66
CA THR A 87 -12.44 2.70 8.19
C THR A 87 -13.64 2.84 7.24
N TRP A 88 -14.60 3.72 7.55
CA TRP A 88 -15.75 4.00 6.68
C TRP A 88 -15.32 4.58 5.33
N VAL A 89 -14.44 5.59 5.33
CA VAL A 89 -13.92 6.18 4.10
C VAL A 89 -13.13 5.14 3.27
N GLY A 90 -12.35 4.29 3.93
CA GLY A 90 -11.67 3.17 3.28
C GLY A 90 -12.65 2.22 2.59
N GLY A 91 -13.71 1.79 3.29
CA GLY A 91 -14.75 0.94 2.73
C GLY A 91 -15.46 1.55 1.52
N ILE A 92 -15.86 2.81 1.59
CA ILE A 92 -16.46 3.55 0.47
C ILE A 92 -15.47 3.61 -0.71
N SER A 93 -14.20 3.89 -0.44
CA SER A 93 -13.16 3.95 -1.47
C SER A 93 -12.97 2.60 -2.18
N HIS A 94 -13.08 1.49 -1.45
CA HIS A 94 -13.04 0.15 -2.05
C HIS A 94 -14.26 -0.17 -2.91
N ILE A 95 -15.46 0.26 -2.51
CA ILE A 95 -16.68 0.12 -3.32
C ILE A 95 -16.53 0.91 -4.63
N ILE A 96 -16.03 2.14 -4.56
CA ILE A 96 -15.78 2.95 -5.76
C ILE A 96 -14.71 2.27 -6.64
N SER A 97 -13.63 1.77 -6.03
CA SER A 97 -12.56 1.07 -6.75
C SER A 97 -13.09 -0.19 -7.46
N SER A 98 -13.97 -0.96 -6.83
CA SER A 98 -14.53 -2.18 -7.43
C SER A 98 -15.45 -1.86 -8.61
N VAL A 99 -16.28 -0.82 -8.51
CA VAL A 99 -17.16 -0.35 -9.60
C VAL A 99 -16.35 0.08 -10.83
N PHE A 100 -15.24 0.78 -10.62
CA PHE A 100 -14.36 1.24 -11.71
C PHE A 100 -13.21 0.28 -12.04
N SER A 101 -13.26 -0.97 -11.56
CA SER A 101 -12.25 -2.00 -11.85
C SER A 101 -10.81 -1.55 -11.56
N THR A 102 -10.63 -0.83 -10.45
CA THR A 102 -9.33 -0.39 -9.92
C THR A 102 -8.91 -1.25 -8.73
N VAL A 103 -7.61 -1.35 -8.48
CA VAL A 103 -7.07 -2.01 -7.28
C VAL A 103 -7.50 -1.24 -6.03
N GLY A 104 -7.81 -1.97 -4.95
CA GLY A 104 -8.23 -1.36 -3.68
C GLY A 104 -7.19 -0.39 -3.11
N VAL A 105 -7.67 0.73 -2.56
CA VAL A 105 -6.82 1.78 -2.00
C VAL A 105 -6.33 1.39 -0.61
N VAL A 106 -5.04 1.62 -0.34
CA VAL A 106 -4.42 1.30 0.95
C VAL A 106 -3.80 2.58 1.53
N PRO A 107 -4.09 2.93 2.80
CA PRO A 107 -3.46 4.09 3.43
C PRO A 107 -1.97 3.82 3.64
N LEU A 108 -1.10 4.74 3.23
CA LEU A 108 0.36 4.55 3.30
C LEU A 108 0.96 5.29 4.49
N PRO A 109 1.50 4.60 5.51
CA PRO A 109 2.17 5.25 6.66
C PRO A 109 3.36 6.14 6.25
N ALA A 110 4.00 5.85 5.10
CA ALA A 110 5.11 6.64 4.56
C ALA A 110 4.74 8.11 4.30
N THR A 111 3.46 8.42 4.05
CA THR A 111 2.97 9.79 3.85
C THR A 111 3.25 10.71 5.05
N ALA A 112 3.24 10.15 6.27
CA ALA A 112 3.62 10.87 7.49
C ALA A 112 5.07 11.37 7.44
N GLY A 113 5.99 10.58 6.88
CA GLY A 113 7.38 10.98 6.68
C GLY A 113 7.50 12.20 5.76
N PHE A 114 6.72 12.23 4.69
CA PHE A 114 6.67 13.38 3.77
C PHE A 114 6.14 14.65 4.44
N ILE A 115 5.09 14.55 5.26
CA ILE A 115 4.55 15.68 6.04
C ILE A 115 5.60 16.23 7.01
N ARG A 116 6.34 15.36 7.71
CA ARG A 116 7.42 15.77 8.63
C ARG A 116 8.54 16.53 7.92
N LEU A 117 8.92 16.09 6.73
CA LEU A 117 9.99 16.71 5.93
C LEU A 117 9.56 18.06 5.35
N THR A 118 8.36 18.12 4.77
CA THR A 118 7.85 19.34 4.11
C THR A 118 7.26 20.34 5.08
N LYS A 119 6.96 19.91 6.32
CA LYS A 119 6.17 20.64 7.32
C LYS A 119 4.79 21.06 6.81
N GLN A 120 4.33 20.47 5.70
CA GLN A 120 3.07 20.82 5.08
C GLN A 120 1.96 19.94 5.61
N LYS A 121 1.21 20.46 6.59
CA LYS A 121 0.12 19.75 7.27
C LYS A 121 -1.29 20.14 6.80
N TYR A 122 -1.41 21.10 5.88
CA TYR A 122 -2.71 21.61 5.48
C TYR A 122 -3.43 20.65 4.52
N ILE A 123 -4.64 20.21 4.92
CA ILE A 123 -5.51 19.36 4.09
C ILE A 123 -5.90 20.02 2.77
N ARG A 124 -5.95 21.37 2.70
CA ARG A 124 -6.26 22.10 1.47
C ARG A 124 -5.27 21.80 0.35
N SER A 125 -3.97 21.76 0.65
CA SER A 125 -2.94 21.42 -0.35
C SER A 125 -3.09 19.99 -0.85
N PHE A 126 -3.45 19.07 0.04
CA PHE A 126 -3.75 17.68 -0.34
C PHE A 126 -4.98 17.59 -1.26
N LEU A 127 -6.09 18.26 -0.90
CA LEU A 127 -7.31 18.28 -1.72
C LEU A 127 -7.08 18.90 -3.11
N MET A 128 -6.30 19.98 -3.19
CA MET A 128 -5.93 20.59 -4.47
C MET A 128 -5.12 19.61 -5.34
N ALA A 129 -4.16 18.88 -4.75
CA ALA A 129 -3.41 17.87 -5.47
C ALA A 129 -4.32 16.72 -5.96
N CYS A 130 -5.24 16.24 -5.12
CA CYS A 130 -6.21 15.22 -5.52
C CYS A 130 -7.11 15.70 -6.67
N ALA A 131 -7.65 16.93 -6.60
CA ALA A 131 -8.47 17.51 -7.65
C ALA A 131 -7.70 17.62 -8.97
N LEU A 132 -6.45 18.07 -8.92
CA LEU A 132 -5.57 18.14 -10.08
C LEU A 132 -5.32 16.76 -10.68
N LEU A 133 -5.08 15.74 -9.86
CA LEU A 133 -4.90 14.35 -10.34
C LEU A 133 -6.17 13.80 -10.99
N VAL A 134 -7.35 14.08 -10.42
CA VAL A 134 -8.64 13.70 -11.03
C VAL A 134 -8.78 14.36 -12.40
N VAL A 135 -8.54 15.66 -12.50
CA VAL A 135 -8.60 16.38 -13.78
C VAL A 135 -7.60 15.79 -14.78
N MET A 136 -6.35 15.58 -14.38
CA MET A 136 -5.33 14.97 -15.25
C MET A 136 -5.71 13.57 -15.72
N SER A 137 -6.40 12.78 -14.89
CA SER A 137 -6.81 11.41 -15.24
C SER A 137 -7.84 11.33 -16.37
N LEU A 138 -8.59 12.41 -16.61
CA LEU A 138 -9.59 12.49 -17.66
C LEU A 138 -8.99 12.69 -19.05
N PHE A 139 -7.73 13.09 -19.15
CA PHE A 139 -7.04 13.36 -20.42
C PHE A 139 -6.14 12.18 -20.79
N PRO A 140 -6.53 11.32 -21.76
CA PRO A 140 -5.76 10.12 -22.08
C PRO A 140 -4.37 10.44 -22.62
N SER A 141 -4.17 11.63 -23.20
CA SER A 141 -2.85 12.15 -23.59
C SER A 141 -1.91 12.21 -22.40
N ILE A 142 -2.34 12.76 -21.27
CA ILE A 142 -1.52 12.88 -20.05
C ILE A 142 -1.21 11.48 -19.51
N ILE A 143 -2.23 10.62 -19.42
CA ILE A 143 -2.06 9.24 -18.93
C ILE A 143 -1.10 8.44 -19.81
N ARG A 144 -1.17 8.58 -21.14
CA ARG A 144 -0.24 7.92 -22.08
C ARG A 144 1.19 8.40 -21.89
N TYR A 145 1.40 9.71 -21.70
CA TYR A 145 2.74 10.20 -21.37
C TYR A 145 3.21 9.61 -20.05
N LEU A 146 2.41 9.63 -18.99
CA LEU A 146 2.77 9.01 -17.72
C LEU A 146 3.04 7.50 -17.85
N ALA A 147 2.34 6.80 -18.73
CA ALA A 147 2.56 5.38 -19.03
C ALA A 147 3.86 5.10 -19.81
N SER A 148 4.46 6.12 -20.43
CA SER A 148 5.80 6.02 -21.03
C SER A 148 6.93 6.07 -20.00
N LEU A 149 6.60 6.23 -18.72
CA LEU A 149 7.57 6.19 -17.62
C LEU A 149 8.29 4.82 -17.62
N PRO A 150 9.63 4.80 -17.75
CA PRO A 150 10.38 3.56 -17.72
C PRO A 150 10.20 2.80 -16.40
N SER A 151 10.01 1.50 -16.49
CA SER A 151 9.84 0.62 -15.32
C SER A 151 11.02 0.70 -14.36
N ALA A 152 12.25 0.90 -14.86
CA ALA A 152 13.44 1.09 -14.04
C ALA A 152 13.36 2.34 -13.16
N VAL A 153 12.87 3.46 -13.69
CA VAL A 153 12.70 4.72 -12.95
C VAL A 153 11.57 4.57 -11.91
N ALA A 154 10.44 3.97 -12.32
CA ALA A 154 9.34 3.68 -11.41
C ALA A 154 9.80 2.79 -10.23
N SER A 155 10.58 1.74 -10.52
CA SER A 155 11.13 0.82 -9.51
C SER A 155 12.09 1.53 -8.55
N ALA A 156 12.97 2.41 -9.05
CA ALA A 156 13.90 3.18 -8.22
C ALA A 156 13.16 4.14 -7.27
N VAL A 157 12.09 4.79 -7.75
CA VAL A 157 11.25 5.66 -6.94
C VAL A 157 10.51 4.86 -5.86
N LEU A 158 9.96 3.70 -6.21
CA LEU A 158 9.33 2.78 -5.25
C LEU A 158 10.31 2.30 -4.19
N MET A 159 11.56 1.99 -4.57
CA MET A 159 12.61 1.59 -3.64
C MET A 159 12.84 2.67 -2.57
N ALA A 160 12.88 3.95 -2.93
CA ALA A 160 13.02 5.04 -1.96
C ALA A 160 11.87 5.07 -0.94
N SER A 161 10.63 4.80 -1.38
CA SER A 161 9.48 4.69 -0.48
C SER A 161 9.55 3.45 0.42
N PHE A 162 9.99 2.31 -0.10
CA PHE A 162 10.15 1.08 0.69
C PHE A 162 11.23 1.20 1.75
N VAL A 163 12.34 1.90 1.47
CA VAL A 163 13.38 2.19 2.47
C VAL A 163 12.79 2.98 3.65
N GLN A 164 11.96 3.99 3.38
CA GLN A 164 11.27 4.72 4.45
C GLN A 164 10.29 3.84 5.23
N LEU A 165 9.55 2.95 4.54
CA LEU A 165 8.63 2.02 5.19
C LEU A 165 9.35 1.07 6.15
N ILE A 166 10.49 0.52 5.75
CA ILE A 166 11.36 -0.30 6.61
C ILE A 166 11.83 0.51 7.83
N GLY A 167 12.26 1.76 7.62
CA GLY A 167 12.66 2.66 8.71
C GLY A 167 11.54 2.94 9.72
N ILE A 168 10.30 3.12 9.26
CA ILE A 168 9.12 3.22 10.13
C ILE A 168 8.91 1.91 10.90
N GLY A 169 9.04 0.75 10.26
CA GLY A 169 9.00 -0.55 10.91
C GLY A 169 9.98 -0.66 12.07
N PHE A 170 11.27 -0.33 11.85
CA PHE A 170 12.27 -0.34 12.92
C PHE A 170 11.98 0.66 14.04
N ASN A 171 11.47 1.85 13.72
CA ASN A 171 11.09 2.82 14.74
C ASN A 171 9.89 2.36 15.59
N ASN A 172 8.97 1.57 15.02
CA ASN A 172 7.88 0.95 15.78
C ASN A 172 8.40 -0.17 16.69
N ILE A 173 9.30 -1.02 16.17
CA ILE A 173 9.93 -2.08 16.97
C ILE A 173 10.67 -1.49 18.17
N LYS A 174 11.40 -0.39 17.99
CA LYS A 174 12.12 0.32 19.08
C LYS A 174 11.22 0.84 20.21
N GLN A 175 9.91 0.97 20.00
CA GLN A 175 8.97 1.40 21.05
C GLN A 175 8.55 0.25 21.98
N VAL A 176 8.88 -1.00 21.63
CA VAL A 176 8.56 -2.20 22.41
C VAL A 176 9.82 -2.70 23.10
N PRO A 177 9.76 -3.16 24.37
CA PRO A 177 10.93 -3.74 25.04
C PRO A 177 11.47 -4.95 24.27
N MET A 178 12.76 -4.92 23.94
CA MET A 178 13.48 -6.01 23.24
C MET A 178 13.88 -7.13 24.21
N SER A 179 12.89 -7.82 24.77
CA SER A 179 13.13 -9.08 25.50
C SER A 179 13.45 -10.21 24.54
N GLU A 180 14.16 -11.24 25.00
CA GLU A 180 14.42 -12.48 24.24
C GLU A 180 13.14 -13.04 23.59
N ARG A 181 12.03 -13.02 24.33
CA ARG A 181 10.70 -13.41 23.84
C ARG A 181 10.26 -12.55 22.65
N ASN A 182 10.27 -11.23 22.79
CA ASN A 182 9.76 -10.32 21.76
C ASN A 182 10.64 -10.35 20.50
N VAL A 183 11.96 -10.47 20.68
CA VAL A 183 12.91 -10.64 19.58
C VAL A 183 12.68 -11.97 18.85
N THR A 184 12.43 -13.06 19.60
CA THR A 184 12.09 -14.36 19.01
C THR A 184 10.80 -14.30 18.20
N ILE A 185 9.73 -13.72 18.76
CA ILE A 185 8.44 -13.57 18.07
C ILE A 185 8.62 -12.76 16.78
N LEU A 186 9.33 -11.63 16.85
CA LEU A 186 9.62 -10.79 15.69
C LEU A 186 10.42 -11.55 14.62
N GLY A 187 11.47 -12.26 15.03
CA GLY A 187 12.32 -13.02 14.11
C GLY A 187 11.56 -14.12 13.38
N VAL A 188 10.76 -14.90 14.11
CA VAL A 188 9.92 -15.96 13.51
C VAL A 188 8.86 -15.37 12.57
N ALA A 189 8.19 -14.29 12.97
CA ALA A 189 7.20 -13.61 12.14
C ALA A 189 7.80 -13.08 10.82
N VAL A 190 8.98 -12.45 10.88
CA VAL A 190 9.68 -11.95 9.68
C VAL A 190 10.14 -13.11 8.79
N LEU A 191 10.69 -14.18 9.38
CA LEU A 191 11.19 -15.34 8.64
C LEU A 191 10.06 -16.06 7.90
N PHE A 192 8.95 -16.36 8.56
CA PHE A 192 7.80 -16.99 7.90
C PHE A 192 7.12 -16.05 6.91
N GLY A 193 6.92 -14.79 7.27
CA GLY A 193 6.28 -13.81 6.40
C GLY A 193 7.06 -13.58 5.10
N SER A 194 8.37 -13.35 5.19
CA SER A 194 9.21 -13.18 4.00
C SER A 194 9.48 -14.50 3.27
N GLY A 195 9.69 -15.60 4.00
CA GLY A 195 9.98 -16.93 3.45
C GLY A 195 8.90 -17.43 2.51
N VAL A 196 7.63 -17.18 2.87
CA VAL A 196 6.49 -17.55 2.04
C VAL A 196 6.48 -16.80 0.69
N MET A 197 7.08 -15.62 0.61
CA MET A 197 7.18 -14.83 -0.64
C MET A 197 8.27 -15.34 -1.59
N PHE A 198 9.11 -16.26 -1.14
CA PHE A 198 10.11 -16.93 -1.99
C PHE A 198 9.61 -18.27 -2.55
N LEU A 199 8.36 -18.68 -2.25
CA LEU A 199 7.81 -19.90 -2.83
C LEU A 199 7.62 -19.77 -4.36
N PRO A 200 7.92 -20.82 -5.13
CA PRO A 200 7.61 -20.86 -6.56
C PRO A 200 6.11 -20.67 -6.81
N SER A 201 5.75 -20.05 -7.94
CA SER A 201 4.35 -19.83 -8.35
C SER A 201 3.51 -21.11 -8.50
N GLY A 202 4.16 -22.28 -8.58
CA GLY A 202 3.54 -23.60 -8.57
C GLY A 202 3.28 -24.20 -7.19
N ALA A 203 3.98 -23.74 -6.16
CA ALA A 203 4.04 -24.42 -4.86
C ALA A 203 2.69 -24.46 -4.12
N LEU A 204 1.83 -23.47 -4.37
CA LEU A 204 0.52 -23.36 -3.73
C LEU A 204 -0.62 -23.88 -4.62
N GLN A 205 -0.37 -24.21 -5.89
CA GLN A 205 -1.45 -24.51 -6.85
C GLN A 205 -2.28 -25.74 -6.47
N SER A 206 -1.69 -26.69 -5.76
CA SER A 206 -2.37 -27.90 -5.25
C SER A 206 -3.25 -27.64 -4.03
N LEU A 207 -3.15 -26.47 -3.38
CA LEU A 207 -3.94 -26.12 -2.21
C LEU A 207 -5.30 -25.53 -2.60
N PRO A 208 -6.31 -25.58 -1.71
CA PRO A 208 -7.56 -24.83 -1.91
C PRO A 208 -7.29 -23.34 -2.12
N SER A 209 -8.08 -22.67 -2.96
CA SER A 209 -7.91 -21.26 -3.34
C SER A 209 -7.74 -20.31 -2.14
N VAL A 210 -8.47 -20.55 -1.05
CA VAL A 210 -8.34 -19.79 0.20
C VAL A 210 -6.92 -19.84 0.76
N MET A 211 -6.30 -21.01 0.79
CA MET A 211 -4.94 -21.20 1.29
C MET A 211 -3.92 -20.57 0.35
N GLN A 212 -4.16 -20.61 -0.97
CA GLN A 212 -3.31 -19.92 -1.96
C GLN A 212 -3.24 -18.42 -1.71
N TYR A 213 -4.37 -17.79 -1.35
CA TYR A 213 -4.38 -16.35 -1.05
C TYR A 213 -3.73 -16.02 0.30
N ILE A 214 -3.92 -16.87 1.31
CA ILE A 214 -3.32 -16.72 2.64
C ILE A 214 -1.79 -16.84 2.57
N PHE A 215 -1.31 -17.95 2.02
CA PHE A 215 0.13 -18.19 1.81
C PHE A 215 0.66 -17.43 0.59
N GLY A 216 -0.17 -16.72 -0.16
CA GLY A 216 0.27 -15.78 -1.19
C GLY A 216 0.63 -14.40 -0.62
N ASN A 217 0.42 -14.16 0.68
CA ASN A 217 0.65 -12.87 1.31
C ASN A 217 1.55 -12.99 2.55
N GLY A 218 2.80 -12.57 2.40
CA GLY A 218 3.80 -12.65 3.46
C GLY A 218 3.50 -11.77 4.67
N LEU A 219 2.89 -10.60 4.46
CA LEU A 219 2.46 -9.72 5.55
C LEU A 219 1.39 -10.41 6.40
N PHE A 220 0.43 -11.09 5.77
CA PHE A 220 -0.59 -11.84 6.48
C PHE A 220 0.02 -12.96 7.33
N VAL A 221 0.82 -13.82 6.71
CA VAL A 221 1.46 -14.96 7.39
C VAL A 221 2.29 -14.47 8.57
N GLY A 222 3.14 -13.47 8.37
CA GLY A 222 3.95 -12.91 9.46
C GLY A 222 3.12 -12.32 10.59
N THR A 223 2.03 -11.61 10.27
CA THR A 223 1.12 -11.03 11.27
C THR A 223 0.42 -12.12 12.09
N VAL A 224 -0.12 -13.15 11.44
CA VAL A 224 -0.79 -14.27 12.13
C VAL A 224 0.20 -15.01 13.02
N VAL A 225 1.40 -15.31 12.52
CA VAL A 225 2.46 -15.97 13.31
C VAL A 225 2.82 -15.14 14.53
N SER A 226 2.99 -13.82 14.37
CA SER A 226 3.28 -12.91 15.48
C SER A 226 2.19 -12.94 16.55
N ILE A 227 0.91 -12.82 16.15
CA ILE A 227 -0.23 -12.83 17.08
C ILE A 227 -0.31 -14.20 17.78
N LEU A 228 -0.20 -15.30 17.05
CA LEU A 228 -0.29 -16.65 17.63
C LEU A 228 0.80 -16.88 18.67
N LEU A 229 2.06 -16.55 18.35
CA LEU A 229 3.16 -16.72 19.30
C LEU A 229 3.01 -15.81 20.52
N GLU A 230 2.54 -14.57 20.31
CA GLU A 230 2.27 -13.66 21.41
C GLU A 230 1.18 -14.20 22.37
N GLN A 231 0.13 -14.84 21.82
CA GLN A 231 -0.98 -15.39 22.60
C GLN A 231 -0.66 -16.74 23.26
N ILE A 232 0.13 -17.59 22.62
CA ILE A 232 0.52 -18.90 23.16
C ILE A 232 1.59 -18.72 24.24
N TRP A 233 2.61 -17.90 23.97
CA TRP A 233 3.67 -17.61 24.90
C TRP A 233 3.27 -16.47 25.84
N ARG A 234 2.14 -16.60 26.54
CA ARG A 234 1.76 -15.63 27.58
C ARG A 234 2.70 -15.80 28.78
N VAL A 235 3.43 -14.75 29.12
CA VAL A 235 4.09 -14.67 30.43
C VAL A 235 2.96 -14.59 31.45
N GLY A 236 3.00 -15.43 32.49
CA GLY A 236 2.06 -15.34 33.61
C GLY A 236 2.03 -13.91 34.16
N LYS A 237 0.86 -13.51 34.70
CA LYS A 237 0.58 -12.18 35.29
C LYS A 237 1.75 -11.59 36.07
#